data_AF-A0A924A301-F1
#
_entry.id   AF-A0A924A301-F1
#
_cell.length_a   1.000
_cell.length_b   1.000
_cell.length_c   1.000
_cell.angle_alpha   90.00
_cell.angle_beta   90.00
_cell.angle_gamma   90.00
#
_symmetry.space_group_name_H-M   'P 1'
#
loop_
_entity.id
_entity.type
_entity.pdbx_description
1 polymer ?
#
loop_
_entity_poly.entity_id
_entity_poly.type
_entity_poly.pdbx_seq_one_letter_code
_entity_poly.pdbx_strand_id
1 'polypeptide(L)' 'IDEIIRMISAEQGRSIILNVNKGNKAKFFYEKLGFSIIEDVKLDIGGGFFMDDYVMELKI' A
#
# COMPACT_ATOMS: atom_id res chain seq x y z
N ILE A 1 -7.20 10.61 5.07
CA ILE A 1 -6.52 10.38 3.77
C ILE A 1 -6.51 11.66 2.94
N ASP A 2 -7.59 12.45 2.97
CA ASP A 2 -7.71 13.75 2.29
C ASP A 2 -6.58 14.73 2.62
N GLU A 3 -6.16 14.80 3.89
CA GLU A 3 -5.03 15.64 4.29
C GLU A 3 -3.72 15.20 3.63
N ILE A 4 -3.48 13.89 3.56
CA ILE A 4 -2.29 13.32 2.90
C ILE A 4 -2.35 13.59 1.40
N ILE A 5 -3.51 13.41 0.76
CA ILE A 5 -3.69 13.72 -0.67
C ILE A 5 -3.38 15.20 -0.93
N ARG A 6 -3.87 16.11 -0.08
CA ARG A 6 -3.61 17.54 -0.20
C ARG A 6 -2.12 17.87 -0.10
N MET A 7 -1.40 17.25 0.84
CA MET A 7 0.04 17.43 0.99
C MET A 7 0.80 16.92 -0.25
N ILE A 8 0.45 15.74 -0.75
CA ILE A 8 1.12 15.14 -1.91
C ILE A 8 0.87 15.96 -3.17
N SER A 9 -0.36 16.43 -3.40
CA SER A 9 -0.66 17.33 -4.52
C SER A 9 0.11 18.65 -4.43
N ALA A 10 0.29 19.22 -3.24
CA ALA A 10 1.08 20.43 -3.03
C ALA A 10 2.57 20.22 -3.36
N GLU A 11 3.08 19.00 -3.16
CA GLU A 11 4.46 18.60 -3.49
C GLU A 11 4.60 17.96 -4.89
N GLN A 12 3.55 18.01 -5.73
CA GLN A 12 3.52 17.40 -7.08
C GLN A 12 3.74 15.88 -7.09
N GLY A 13 3.50 15.20 -5.97
CA GLY A 13 3.49 13.73 -5.95
C GLY A 13 2.28 13.17 -6.70
N ARG A 14 2.45 11.96 -7.24
CA ARG A 14 1.51 11.36 -8.21
C ARG A 14 0.75 10.16 -7.66
N SER A 15 1.20 9.60 -6.55
CA SER A 15 0.52 8.49 -5.90
C SER A 15 0.94 8.33 -4.44
N ILE A 16 0.10 7.61 -3.69
CA ILE A 16 0.40 7.08 -2.36
C ILE A 16 0.66 5.59 -2.53
N ILE A 17 1.79 5.11 -2.00
CA ILE A 17 2.15 3.69 -2.01
C ILE A 17 2.28 3.21 -0.57
N LEU A 18 1.76 2.00 -0.29
CA LEU A 18 1.88 1.35 1.01
C LEU A 18 1.98 -0.17 0.88
N ASN A 19 2.49 -0.82 1.92
CA ASN A 19 2.53 -2.27 2.04
C ASN A 19 1.43 -2.75 3.00
N VAL A 20 0.70 -3.79 2.61
CA VAL A 20 -0.28 -4.46 3.46
C VAL A 20 0.03 -5.94 3.51
N ASN A 21 0.31 -6.47 4.69
CA ASN A 21 0.47 -7.90 4.87
C ASN A 21 -0.74 -8.67 4.31
N LYS A 22 -0.51 -9.75 3.55
CA LYS A 22 -1.57 -10.50 2.86
C LYS A 22 -2.57 -11.15 3.80
N GLY A 23 -2.18 -11.43 5.05
CA GLY A 23 -3.08 -11.91 6.09
C GLY A 23 -3.96 -10.82 6.72
N ASN A 24 -3.70 -9.54 6.43
CA ASN A 24 -4.40 -8.43 7.04
C ASN A 24 -5.64 -8.00 6.23
N LYS A 25 -6.81 -7.97 6.91
CA LYS A 25 -8.08 -7.50 6.32
C LYS A 25 -8.07 -6.01 5.97
N ALA A 26 -7.08 -5.24 6.42
CA ALA A 26 -6.89 -3.85 6.05
C ALA A 26 -6.80 -3.63 4.53
N LYS A 27 -6.40 -4.65 3.76
CA LYS A 27 -6.46 -4.61 2.28
C LYS A 27 -7.81 -4.11 1.78
N PHE A 28 -8.90 -4.66 2.31
CA PHE A 28 -10.26 -4.29 1.89
C PHE A 28 -10.64 -2.86 2.27
N PHE A 29 -10.07 -2.33 3.36
CA PHE A 29 -10.24 -0.93 3.73
C PHE A 29 -9.58 -0.01 2.70
N TYR A 30 -8.35 -0.32 2.28
CA TYR A 30 -7.64 0.47 1.27
C TYR A 30 -8.26 0.33 -0.12
N GLU A 31 -8.72 -0.86 -0.52
CA GLU A 31 -9.47 -1.05 -1.77
C GLU A 31 -10.72 -0.16 -1.84
N LYS A 32 -11.47 -0.04 -0.72
CA LYS A 32 -12.62 0.86 -0.64
C LYS A 32 -12.26 2.34 -0.74
N LEU A 33 -11.03 2.70 -0.36
CA LEU A 33 -10.49 4.06 -0.52
C LEU A 33 -9.88 4.31 -1.90
N GLY A 34 -9.98 3.34 -2.83
CA GLY A 34 -9.52 3.47 -4.21
C GLY A 34 -8.09 3.00 -4.45
N PHE A 35 -7.42 2.41 -3.45
CA PHE A 35 -6.12 1.79 -3.66
C PHE A 35 -6.26 0.51 -4.49
N SER A 36 -5.27 0.25 -5.34
CA SER A 36 -5.17 -0.96 -6.15
C SER A 36 -3.87 -1.70 -5.82
N ILE A 37 -3.87 -3.02 -5.85
CA ILE A 37 -2.63 -3.80 -5.73
C ILE A 37 -1.83 -3.62 -7.01
N ILE A 38 -0.56 -3.23 -6.87
CA ILE A 38 0.38 -3.10 -7.98
C ILE A 38 1.46 -4.18 -7.97
N GLU A 39 1.70 -4.81 -6.81
CA GLU A 39 2.71 -5.85 -6.66
C GLU A 39 2.39 -6.84 -5.53
N ASP A 40 2.77 -8.10 -5.74
CA ASP A 40 2.76 -9.18 -4.77
C ASP A 40 4.19 -9.44 -4.28
N VAL A 41 4.49 -9.09 -3.03
CA VAL A 41 5.84 -9.23 -2.47
C VAL A 41 5.88 -10.39 -1.50
N LYS A 42 6.77 -11.35 -1.75
CA LYS A 42 7.11 -12.41 -0.79
C LYS A 42 8.62 -12.51 -0.66
N LEU A 43 9.15 -12.05 0.47
CA LEU A 43 10.57 -11.99 0.74
C LEU A 43 10.92 -12.82 1.97
N ASP A 44 11.94 -13.67 1.86
CA ASP A 44 12.56 -14.30 3.01
C ASP A 44 13.34 -13.24 3.78
N ILE A 45 12.99 -13.04 5.06
CA ILE A 45 13.65 -12.07 5.95
C ILE A 45 14.56 -12.78 6.97
N GLY A 46 14.80 -14.08 6.80
CA GLY A 46 15.61 -14.91 7.66
C GLY A 46 14.83 -15.52 8.82
N GLY A 47 15.45 -16.51 9.47
CA GLY A 47 14.89 -17.14 10.68
C GLY A 47 13.62 -17.96 10.44
N GLY A 48 13.30 -18.31 9.19
CA GLY A 48 12.09 -19.05 8.83
C GLY A 48 10.84 -18.16 8.65
N PHE A 49 11.01 -16.85 8.60
CA PHE A 49 9.92 -15.89 8.39
C PHE A 49 9.94 -15.31 6.98
N PHE A 50 8.75 -15.06 6.45
CA PHE A 50 8.56 -14.36 5.18
C PHE A 50 7.76 -13.08 5.42
N MET A 51 8.21 -11.98 4.81
CA MET A 51 7.37 -10.81 4.57
C MET A 51 6.52 -11.12 3.35
N ASP A 52 5.21 -11.31 3.55
CA ASP A 52 4.25 -11.65 2.51
C ASP A 52 3.18 -10.55 2.46
N ASP A 53 3.43 -9.55 1.62
CA ASP A 53 2.71 -8.28 1.58
C ASP A 53 2.20 -7.98 0.16
N TYR A 54 1.12 -7.22 0.07
CA TYR A 54 0.71 -6.51 -1.14
C TYR A 54 1.31 -5.11 -1.12
N VAL A 55 1.88 -4.66 -2.24
CA VAL A 55 2.11 -3.22 -2.48
C VAL A 55 0.85 -2.65 -3.11
N MET A 56 0.27 -1.63 -2.49
CA MET A 56 -0.95 -0.98 -2.93
C MET A 56 -0.70 0.49 -3.28
N GLU A 57 -1.32 0.96 -4.36
CA GLU A 57 -1.20 2.32 -4.89
C GLU A 57 -2.57 3.02 -4.98
N LEU A 58 -2.64 4.26 -4.51
CA LEU A 58 -3.69 5.22 -4.88
C LEU A 58 -3.06 6.32 -5.75
N LYS A 59 -3.51 6.43 -7.00
CA LYS A 59 -3.10 7.51 -7.91
C LYS A 59 -3.82 8.81 -7.55
N ILE A 60 -3.10 9.93 -7.63
CA ILE A 60 -3.58 11.30 -7.35
C ILE A 60 -3.60 12.10 -8.65
#